data_AF-A0A9Q1CWT5-F1
#
_entry.id   AF-A0A9Q1CWT5-F1
#
_cell.length_a   1.000
_cell.length_b   1.000
_cell.length_c   1.000
_cell.angle_alpha   90.00
_cell.angle_beta   90.00
_cell.angle_gamma   90.00
#
_symmetry.space_group_name_H-M   'P 1'
#
loop_
_entity.id
_entity.type
_entity.pdbx_description
1 polymer ?
#
loop_
_entity_poly.entity_id
_entity_poly.type
_entity_poly.pdbx_seq_one_letter_code
_entity_poly.pdbx_strand_id
1 'polypeptide(L)'
;MDITQIDYTEKDEIKGLIQEQLNSLSNDVRAILQDPELNQLQRCLLVSRLFGDESDLQFWTVAAHYLQSFSQARQLSVPAPEGQEEAGSAPGNPSSHLDICHDTLCESSYFQRFQLERVHLQEVKRSSYEHTKKCADQLLLLGQTDRAVQLLLETSAENPGYYCDSLKACLVTTITSSGPSQSTIKLVATNMIANGKLAEGVQLLCLIDKAADACRYLQTYGEGTEQPGWPRCG
;
A
#
# COMPACT_ATOMS: atom_id res chain seq x y z
N MET A 1 -9.32 32.16 32.11
CA MET A 1 -10.27 31.07 31.83
C MET A 1 -10.95 30.76 33.14
N ASP A 2 -12.24 31.06 33.19
CA ASP A 2 -13.10 30.70 34.31
C ASP A 2 -14.02 29.60 33.80
N ILE A 3 -13.79 28.37 34.25
CA ILE A 3 -14.56 27.20 33.79
C ILE A 3 -15.85 27.01 34.59
N THR A 4 -16.13 27.89 35.55
CA THR A 4 -17.36 27.86 36.36
C THR A 4 -18.64 28.04 35.53
N GLN A 5 -18.53 28.58 34.31
CA GLN A 5 -19.65 28.79 33.39
C GLN A 5 -19.91 27.60 32.44
N ILE A 6 -19.07 26.57 32.46
CA ILE A 6 -19.27 25.37 31.64
C ILE A 6 -20.25 24.45 32.38
N ASP A 7 -21.41 24.19 31.77
CA ASP A 7 -22.43 23.27 32.30
C ASP A 7 -21.95 21.82 32.17
N TYR A 8 -21.03 21.43 33.05
CA TYR A 8 -20.56 20.07 33.21
C TYR A 8 -21.43 19.37 34.25
N THR A 9 -22.14 18.31 33.85
CA THR A 9 -23.13 17.62 34.69
C THR A 9 -22.51 16.67 35.73
N GLU A 10 -21.19 16.48 35.71
CA GLU A 10 -20.48 15.63 36.67
C GLU A 10 -19.88 16.42 37.83
N LYS A 11 -20.02 15.83 39.04
CA LYS A 11 -19.53 16.25 40.38
C LYS A 11 -18.87 17.63 40.45
N ASP A 12 -19.51 18.58 41.13
CA ASP A 12 -18.99 19.94 41.36
C ASP A 12 -17.59 19.98 42.00
N GLU A 13 -17.22 18.93 42.76
CA GLU A 13 -15.86 18.72 43.27
C GLU A 13 -14.79 18.70 42.17
N ILE A 14 -15.10 18.08 41.03
CA ILE A 14 -14.18 17.98 39.88
C ILE A 14 -14.00 19.35 39.22
N LYS A 15 -15.07 20.15 39.10
CA LYS A 15 -14.98 21.53 38.58
C LYS A 15 -14.06 22.39 39.43
N GLY A 16 -14.18 22.29 40.76
CA GLY A 16 -13.31 22.99 41.71
C GLY A 16 -11.85 22.60 41.52
N LEU A 17 -11.56 21.29 41.44
CA LEU A 17 -10.21 20.77 41.22
C LEU A 17 -9.62 21.22 39.88
N ILE A 18 -10.40 21.22 38.79
CA ILE A 18 -9.92 21.69 37.48
C ILE A 18 -9.62 23.20 37.54
N GLN A 19 -10.45 23.99 38.22
CA GLN A 19 -10.23 25.42 38.36
C GLN A 19 -8.99 25.72 39.22
N GLU A 20 -8.72 24.95 40.26
CA GLU A 20 -7.49 25.02 41.05
C GLU A 20 -6.25 24.67 40.21
N GLN A 21 -6.31 23.59 39.42
CA GLN A 21 -5.23 23.20 38.51
C GLN A 21 -4.96 24.31 37.48
N LEU A 22 -6.00 24.88 36.90
CA LEU A 22 -5.90 26.01 35.99
C LEU A 22 -5.27 27.24 36.66
N ASN A 23 -5.61 27.46 37.95
CA ASN A 23 -5.06 28.51 38.80
C ASN A 23 -3.63 28.25 39.28
N SER A 24 -3.05 27.08 39.02
CA SER A 24 -1.63 26.78 39.27
C SER A 24 -0.71 27.06 38.08
N LEU A 25 -1.25 27.19 36.86
CA LEU A 25 -0.47 27.51 35.66
C LEU A 25 0.17 28.89 35.76
N SER A 26 1.34 29.09 35.16
CA SER A 26 1.99 30.40 35.12
C SER A 26 1.15 31.42 34.34
N ASN A 27 1.32 32.71 34.68
CA ASN A 27 0.60 33.79 34.02
C ASN A 27 0.91 33.86 32.52
N ASP A 28 2.13 33.53 32.12
CA ASP A 28 2.55 33.49 30.71
C ASP A 28 1.78 32.42 29.92
N VAL A 29 1.68 31.21 30.47
CA VAL A 29 0.93 30.11 29.85
C VAL A 29 -0.56 30.44 29.78
N ARG A 30 -1.12 31.06 30.82
CA ARG A 30 -2.53 31.51 30.80
C ARG A 30 -2.79 32.60 29.78
N ALA A 31 -1.86 33.53 29.60
CA ALA A 31 -1.99 34.60 28.62
C ALA A 31 -2.01 34.03 27.20
N ILE A 32 -1.12 33.08 26.89
CA ILE A 32 -1.10 32.39 25.59
C ILE A 32 -2.40 31.61 25.37
N LEU A 33 -2.86 30.82 26.34
CA LEU A 33 -4.08 30.02 26.18
C LEU A 33 -5.36 30.88 26.01
N GLN A 34 -5.35 32.11 26.54
CA GLN A 34 -6.46 33.07 26.45
C GLN A 34 -6.35 34.01 25.25
N ASP A 35 -5.33 33.84 24.40
CA ASP A 35 -5.18 34.64 23.19
C ASP A 35 -6.42 34.46 22.30
N PRO A 36 -7.17 35.53 21.99
CA PRO A 36 -8.35 35.46 21.13
C PRO A 36 -8.03 35.05 19.70
N GLU A 37 -6.80 35.26 19.22
CA GLU A 37 -6.37 34.92 17.87
C GLU A 37 -6.18 33.41 17.67
N LEU A 38 -6.10 32.63 18.75
CA LEU A 38 -5.97 31.19 18.67
C LEU A 38 -7.32 30.52 18.40
N ASN A 39 -7.36 29.61 17.43
CA ASN A 39 -8.52 28.75 17.20
C ASN A 39 -8.57 27.62 18.23
N GLN A 40 -9.75 27.03 18.44
CA GLN A 40 -9.96 25.92 19.40
C GLN A 40 -8.94 24.78 19.19
N LEU A 41 -8.71 24.41 17.93
CA LEU A 41 -7.71 23.42 17.53
C LEU A 41 -6.29 23.77 18.00
N GLN A 42 -5.87 25.02 17.82
CA GLN A 42 -4.54 25.48 18.24
C GLN A 42 -4.42 25.48 19.76
N ARG A 43 -5.49 25.84 20.48
CA ARG A 43 -5.54 25.74 21.94
C ARG A 43 -5.41 24.29 22.41
N CYS A 44 -6.17 23.37 21.83
CA CYS A 44 -6.08 21.94 22.16
C CYS A 44 -4.67 21.38 21.90
N LEU A 45 -4.05 21.72 20.77
CA LEU A 45 -2.69 21.27 20.44
C LEU A 45 -1.63 21.84 21.40
N LEU A 46 -1.77 23.11 21.79
CA LEU A 46 -0.91 23.74 22.77
C LEU A 46 -1.05 23.11 24.16
N VAL A 47 -2.28 22.86 24.60
CA VAL A 47 -2.57 22.15 25.87
C VAL A 47 -1.94 20.76 25.86
N SER A 48 -2.14 19.99 24.79
CA SER A 48 -1.56 18.65 24.65
C SER A 48 -0.03 18.68 24.78
N ARG A 49 0.62 19.67 24.15
CA ARG A 49 2.08 19.87 24.24
C ARG A 49 2.52 20.33 25.64
N LEU A 50 1.75 21.17 26.33
CA LEU A 50 2.05 21.64 27.68
C LEU A 50 2.03 20.51 28.71
N PHE A 51 1.06 19.61 28.60
CA PHE A 51 0.91 18.46 29.51
C PHE A 51 1.72 17.23 29.07
N GLY A 52 2.32 17.27 27.88
CA GLY A 52 3.10 16.15 27.35
C GLY A 52 2.22 14.94 26.97
N ASP A 53 0.94 15.16 26.69
CA ASP A 53 0.04 14.10 26.25
C ASP A 53 0.28 13.81 24.76
N GLU A 54 1.05 12.76 24.48
CA GLU A 54 1.37 12.35 23.12
C GLU A 54 0.12 11.90 22.34
N SER A 55 -0.86 11.31 23.02
CA SER A 55 -2.05 10.76 22.38
C SER A 55 -2.97 11.88 21.87
N ASP A 56 -3.23 12.87 22.72
CA ASP A 56 -4.00 14.06 22.34
C ASP A 56 -3.22 14.89 21.31
N LEU A 57 -1.89 14.99 21.43
CA LEU A 57 -1.07 15.71 20.46
C LEU A 57 -1.18 15.08 19.06
N GLN A 58 -1.09 13.75 18.96
CA GLN A 58 -1.29 13.03 17.69
C GLN A 58 -2.70 13.24 17.15
N PHE A 59 -3.73 13.07 17.99
CA PHE A 59 -5.12 13.27 17.60
C PHE A 59 -5.36 14.66 17.02
N TRP A 60 -4.95 15.72 17.73
CA TRP A 60 -5.16 17.10 17.29
C TRP A 60 -4.30 17.46 16.08
N THR A 61 -3.12 16.85 15.91
CA THR A 61 -2.30 17.02 14.71
C THR A 61 -3.00 16.44 13.48
N VAL A 62 -3.60 15.27 13.61
CA VAL A 62 -4.35 14.62 12.52
C VAL A 62 -5.66 15.37 12.22
N ALA A 63 -6.40 15.78 13.26
CA ALA A 63 -7.60 16.57 13.11
C ALA A 63 -7.32 17.93 12.44
N ALA A 64 -6.21 18.57 12.79
CA ALA A 64 -5.78 19.82 12.15
C ALA A 64 -5.60 19.67 10.65
N HIS A 65 -4.92 18.61 10.24
CA HIS A 65 -4.65 18.28 8.85
C HIS A 65 -5.94 18.06 8.05
N TYR A 66 -6.86 17.25 8.57
CA TYR A 66 -8.12 16.97 7.88
C TYR A 66 -9.05 18.20 7.83
N LEU A 67 -9.11 19.01 8.88
CA LEU A 67 -9.90 20.25 8.87
C LEU A 67 -9.36 21.26 7.86
N GLN A 68 -8.03 21.39 7.77
CA GLN A 68 -7.39 22.28 6.79
C GLN A 68 -7.60 21.80 5.36
N SER A 69 -7.35 20.52 5.08
CA SER A 69 -7.58 19.95 3.75
C SER A 69 -9.05 20.06 3.31
N PHE A 70 -10.00 19.81 4.22
CA PHE A 70 -11.42 19.99 3.94
C PHE A 70 -11.78 21.46 3.67
N SER A 71 -11.22 22.40 4.44
CA SER A 71 -11.45 23.83 4.22
C SER A 71 -10.94 24.30 2.85
N GLN A 72 -9.77 23.81 2.42
CA GLN A 72 -9.18 24.10 1.11
C GLN A 72 -9.99 23.46 -0.03
N ALA A 73 -10.41 22.20 0.12
CA ALA A 73 -11.27 21.53 -0.85
C ALA A 73 -12.61 22.26 -1.03
N ARG A 74 -13.19 22.77 0.05
CA ARG A 74 -14.43 23.55 0.01
C ARG A 74 -14.26 24.86 -0.76
N GLN A 75 -13.12 25.54 -0.59
CA GLN A 75 -12.81 26.78 -1.32
C GLN A 75 -12.62 26.55 -2.82
N LEU A 76 -12.05 25.40 -3.21
CA LEU A 76 -11.89 24.99 -4.63
C LEU A 76 -13.19 24.52 -5.28
N SER A 77 -14.19 24.10 -4.49
CA SER A 77 -15.49 23.59 -4.99
C SER A 77 -16.56 24.66 -5.25
N VAL A 78 -16.27 25.94 -4.97
CA VAL A 78 -17.19 27.05 -5.29
C VAL A 78 -17.06 27.38 -6.78
N PRO A 79 -18.12 27.37 -7.60
CA PRO A 79 -18.05 27.85 -8.97
C PRO A 79 -17.76 29.36 -8.92
N ALA A 80 -16.55 29.75 -9.29
CA ALA A 80 -16.22 31.15 -9.50
C ALA A 80 -17.11 31.71 -10.64
N PRO A 81 -17.60 32.97 -10.53
CA PRO A 81 -18.34 33.59 -11.61
C PRO A 81 -17.42 33.74 -12.83
N GLU A 82 -17.99 33.46 -14.00
CA GLU A 82 -17.29 33.43 -15.29
C GLU A 82 -16.51 34.73 -15.56
N GLY A 83 -15.23 34.58 -15.91
CA GLY A 83 -14.46 35.58 -16.64
C GLY A 83 -13.18 36.03 -15.96
N GLN A 84 -12.07 35.31 -16.18
CA GLN A 84 -10.78 35.87 -16.63
C GLN A 84 -9.71 34.77 -16.78
N GLU A 85 -9.38 34.52 -18.05
CA GLU A 85 -8.09 34.17 -18.67
C GLU A 85 -7.13 33.18 -17.97
N GLU A 86 -6.93 32.07 -18.68
CA GLU A 86 -5.90 31.05 -18.48
C GLU A 86 -4.48 31.65 -18.54
N ALA A 87 -3.78 31.62 -17.40
CA ALA A 87 -2.33 31.74 -17.36
C ALA A 87 -1.75 30.69 -16.40
N GLY A 88 -1.39 29.55 -16.97
CA GLY A 88 -0.35 28.62 -16.47
C GLY A 88 -0.32 28.34 -14.96
N SER A 89 -1.33 27.65 -14.43
CA SER A 89 -1.15 26.95 -13.16
C SER A 89 -0.36 25.67 -13.40
N ALA A 90 0.93 25.70 -13.02
CA ALA A 90 1.68 24.49 -12.71
C ALA A 90 0.81 23.59 -11.80
N PRO A 91 0.86 22.25 -11.94
CA PRO A 91 0.05 21.36 -11.14
C PRO A 91 0.45 21.54 -9.67
N GLY A 92 -0.34 22.33 -8.95
CA GLY A 92 -0.14 22.62 -7.54
C GLY A 92 -0.09 21.30 -6.78
N ASN A 93 0.93 21.15 -5.95
CA ASN A 93 1.21 19.98 -5.12
C ASN A 93 -0.08 19.29 -4.64
N PRO A 94 -0.25 17.97 -4.86
CA PRO A 94 -1.35 17.27 -4.24
C PRO A 94 -1.19 17.43 -2.73
N SER A 95 -2.24 17.93 -2.08
CA SER A 95 -2.64 17.60 -0.70
C SER A 95 -1.46 17.19 0.19
N SER A 96 -0.92 18.12 1.00
CA SER A 96 0.03 17.78 2.07
C SER A 96 -0.45 16.51 2.74
N HIS A 97 0.25 15.38 2.57
CA HIS A 97 -0.22 14.11 3.11
C HIS A 97 0.06 14.08 4.62
N LEU A 98 -0.69 13.28 5.36
CA LEU A 98 -0.33 12.98 6.75
C LEU A 98 1.05 12.33 6.75
N ASP A 99 1.87 12.71 7.74
CA ASP A 99 3.20 12.13 7.90
C ASP A 99 3.07 10.61 8.15
N ILE A 100 4.10 9.87 7.73
CA ILE A 100 4.18 8.39 7.69
C ILE A 100 3.96 7.77 9.08
N CYS A 101 4.17 8.55 10.15
CA CYS A 101 3.87 8.13 11.51
C CYS A 101 2.36 8.02 11.83
N HIS A 102 1.47 8.46 10.94
CA HIS A 102 0.01 8.40 11.09
C HIS A 102 -0.66 7.42 10.12
N ASP A 103 0.09 6.45 9.59
CA ASP A 103 -0.36 5.45 8.61
C ASP A 103 -1.66 4.72 8.99
N THR A 104 -1.91 4.51 10.29
CA THR A 104 -3.14 3.87 10.81
C THR A 104 -4.40 4.74 10.66
N LEU A 105 -4.23 6.05 10.53
CA LEU A 105 -5.31 7.05 10.41
C LEU A 105 -5.46 7.54 8.97
N CYS A 106 -4.56 7.16 8.07
CA CYS A 106 -4.66 7.43 6.65
C CYS A 106 -5.77 6.61 6.00
N GLU A 107 -6.44 7.20 5.01
CA GLU A 107 -7.40 6.50 4.17
C GLU A 107 -6.75 5.31 3.43
N SER A 108 -7.48 4.18 3.34
CA SER A 108 -6.96 2.92 2.78
C SER A 108 -6.44 3.05 1.34
N SER A 109 -7.04 3.91 0.52
CA SER A 109 -6.63 4.14 -0.87
C SER A 109 -5.29 4.89 -0.96
N TYR A 110 -5.07 5.86 -0.07
CA TYR A 110 -3.83 6.62 0.01
C TYR A 110 -2.69 5.77 0.55
N PHE A 111 -2.94 5.02 1.62
CA PHE A 111 -1.95 4.07 2.15
C PHE A 111 -1.53 3.07 1.07
N GLN A 112 -2.47 2.48 0.34
CA GLN A 112 -2.16 1.56 -0.75
C GLN A 112 -1.30 2.22 -1.85
N ARG A 113 -1.63 3.44 -2.27
CA ARG A 113 -0.84 4.19 -3.29
C ARG A 113 0.58 4.47 -2.80
N PHE A 114 0.73 4.90 -1.57
CA PHE A 114 2.04 5.17 -0.97
C PHE A 114 2.88 3.89 -0.86
N GLN A 115 2.28 2.78 -0.41
CA GLN A 115 2.99 1.50 -0.37
C GLN A 115 3.40 1.04 -1.77
N LEU A 116 2.55 1.23 -2.79
CA LEU A 116 2.92 0.93 -4.18
C LEU A 116 4.11 1.74 -4.67
N GLU A 117 4.18 3.04 -4.36
CA GLU A 117 5.31 3.89 -4.71
C GLU A 117 6.60 3.41 -4.04
N ARG A 118 6.53 3.04 -2.76
CA ARG A 118 7.68 2.46 -2.03
C ARG A 118 8.17 1.16 -2.65
N VAL A 119 7.25 0.27 -3.01
CA VAL A 119 7.58 -1.00 -3.69
C VAL A 119 8.24 -0.73 -5.03
N HIS A 120 7.73 0.24 -5.81
CA HIS A 120 8.32 0.62 -7.08
C HIS A 120 9.76 1.16 -6.93
N LEU A 121 10.02 1.97 -5.90
CA LEU A 121 11.38 2.43 -5.59
C LEU A 121 12.31 1.27 -5.20
N GLN A 122 11.81 0.28 -4.47
CA GLN A 122 12.58 -0.93 -4.11
C GLN A 122 12.86 -1.81 -5.33
N GLU A 123 11.89 -1.91 -6.23
CA GLU A 123 12.00 -2.63 -7.49
C GLU A 123 13.10 -2.03 -8.38
N VAL A 124 13.17 -0.71 -8.53
CA VAL A 124 14.24 -0.05 -9.31
C VAL A 124 15.63 -0.32 -8.72
N LYS A 125 15.71 -0.48 -7.39
CA LYS A 125 16.96 -0.71 -6.66
C LYS A 125 17.29 -2.19 -6.43
N ARG A 126 16.53 -3.11 -7.04
CA ARG A 126 16.74 -4.55 -6.83
C ARG A 126 18.12 -4.98 -7.35
N SER A 127 18.83 -5.73 -6.53
CA SER A 127 20.16 -6.28 -6.87
C SER A 127 20.29 -7.78 -6.56
N SER A 128 19.42 -8.31 -5.71
CA SER A 128 19.43 -9.70 -5.26
C SER A 128 18.07 -10.33 -5.46
N TYR A 129 18.06 -11.65 -5.62
CA TYR A 129 16.86 -12.47 -5.65
C TYR A 129 15.95 -12.24 -4.44
N GLU A 130 16.51 -12.07 -3.24
CA GLU A 130 15.71 -11.82 -2.03
C GLU A 130 14.93 -10.50 -2.12
N HIS A 131 15.49 -9.48 -2.76
CA HIS A 131 14.80 -8.21 -3.01
C HIS A 131 13.67 -8.40 -4.02
N THR A 132 13.91 -9.12 -5.13
CA THR A 132 12.87 -9.44 -6.10
C THR A 132 11.71 -10.19 -5.46
N LYS A 133 12.00 -11.18 -4.60
CA LYS A 133 10.99 -11.94 -3.87
C LYS A 133 10.17 -11.06 -2.92
N LYS A 134 10.81 -10.22 -2.11
CA LYS A 134 10.12 -9.29 -1.20
C LYS A 134 9.23 -8.30 -1.97
N CYS A 135 9.72 -7.76 -3.09
CA CYS A 135 8.91 -6.88 -3.94
C CYS A 135 7.71 -7.62 -4.53
N ALA A 136 7.90 -8.84 -5.06
CA ALA A 136 6.80 -9.63 -5.61
C ALA A 136 5.73 -9.95 -4.54
N ASP A 137 6.14 -10.36 -3.33
CA ASP A 137 5.22 -10.63 -2.22
C ASP A 137 4.44 -9.36 -1.81
N GLN A 138 5.09 -8.19 -1.77
CA GLN A 138 4.43 -6.91 -1.48
C GLN A 138 3.46 -6.48 -2.58
N LEU A 139 3.82 -6.65 -3.86
CA LEU A 139 2.91 -6.36 -4.98
C LEU A 139 1.65 -7.24 -4.95
N LEU A 140 1.80 -8.53 -4.59
CA LEU A 140 0.66 -9.43 -4.42
C LEU A 140 -0.27 -8.96 -3.31
N LEU A 141 0.28 -8.54 -2.16
CA LEU A 141 -0.51 -7.99 -1.04
C LEU A 141 -1.23 -6.70 -1.40
N LEU A 142 -0.64 -5.88 -2.27
CA LEU A 142 -1.22 -4.61 -2.76
C LEU A 142 -2.17 -4.80 -3.95
N GLY A 143 -2.39 -6.03 -4.41
CA GLY A 143 -3.29 -6.36 -5.51
C GLY A 143 -2.74 -6.13 -6.92
N GLN A 144 -1.44 -5.80 -7.06
CA GLN A 144 -0.78 -5.66 -8.36
C GLN A 144 -0.23 -7.00 -8.86
N THR A 145 -1.13 -7.88 -9.27
CA THR A 145 -0.81 -9.27 -9.64
C THR A 145 -0.03 -9.38 -10.94
N ASP A 146 -0.32 -8.56 -11.95
CA ASP A 146 0.35 -8.64 -13.26
C ASP A 146 1.83 -8.33 -13.15
N ARG A 147 2.17 -7.27 -12.41
CA ARG A 147 3.57 -6.90 -12.17
C ARG A 147 4.28 -7.92 -11.28
N ALA A 148 3.60 -8.44 -10.26
CA ALA A 148 4.16 -9.50 -9.41
C ALA A 148 4.50 -10.76 -10.22
N VAL A 149 3.60 -11.20 -11.11
CA VAL A 149 3.85 -12.33 -12.02
C VAL A 149 5.07 -12.07 -12.88
N GLN A 150 5.19 -10.87 -13.45
CA GLN A 150 6.36 -10.51 -14.25
C GLN A 150 7.66 -10.64 -13.45
N LEU A 151 7.72 -10.11 -12.23
CA LEU A 151 8.90 -10.22 -11.37
C LEU A 151 9.25 -11.67 -11.00
N LEU A 152 8.24 -12.52 -10.74
CA LEU A 152 8.47 -13.93 -10.44
C LEU A 152 9.08 -14.67 -11.63
N LEU A 153 8.63 -14.36 -12.86
CA LEU A 153 9.10 -14.98 -14.09
C LEU A 153 10.48 -14.46 -14.55
N GLU A 154 10.96 -13.33 -14.03
CA GLU A 154 12.32 -12.84 -14.25
C GLU A 154 13.39 -13.63 -13.47
N THR A 155 12.98 -14.51 -12.55
CA THR A 155 13.90 -15.36 -11.78
C THR A 155 14.69 -16.28 -12.73
N SER A 156 16.02 -16.27 -12.61
CA SER A 156 16.90 -17.15 -13.40
C SER A 156 16.64 -18.63 -13.10
N ALA A 157 16.71 -19.48 -14.13
CA ALA A 157 16.54 -20.93 -14.00
C ALA A 157 17.64 -21.61 -13.15
N GLU A 158 18.79 -20.95 -12.99
CA GLU A 158 19.89 -21.41 -12.12
C GLU A 158 19.56 -21.20 -10.63
N ASN A 159 18.61 -20.32 -10.31
CA ASN A 159 18.22 -20.04 -8.94
C ASN A 159 17.38 -21.20 -8.37
N PRO A 160 17.66 -21.66 -7.14
CA PRO A 160 16.87 -22.72 -6.51
C PRO A 160 15.38 -22.36 -6.36
N GLY A 161 15.06 -21.07 -6.25
CA GLY A 161 13.69 -20.55 -6.15
C GLY A 161 12.90 -20.54 -7.45
N TYR A 162 13.56 -20.73 -8.61
CA TYR A 162 12.93 -20.64 -9.94
C TYR A 162 11.65 -21.49 -10.07
N TYR A 163 11.72 -22.73 -9.58
CA TYR A 163 10.59 -23.65 -9.67
C TYR A 163 9.39 -23.16 -8.86
N CYS A 164 9.63 -22.76 -7.61
CA CYS A 164 8.59 -22.24 -6.72
C CYS A 164 7.98 -20.95 -7.28
N ASP A 165 8.80 -20.03 -7.78
CA ASP A 165 8.32 -18.75 -8.30
C ASP A 165 7.55 -18.90 -9.61
N SER A 166 7.99 -19.82 -10.48
CA SER A 166 7.26 -20.19 -11.70
C SER A 166 5.87 -20.77 -11.39
N LEU A 167 5.77 -21.67 -10.40
CA LEU A 167 4.47 -22.23 -9.99
C LEU A 167 3.59 -21.19 -9.30
N LYS A 168 4.16 -20.32 -8.46
CA LYS A 168 3.44 -19.19 -7.85
C LYS A 168 2.89 -18.25 -8.93
N ALA A 169 3.69 -17.92 -9.94
CA ALA A 169 3.25 -17.10 -11.07
C ALA A 169 2.08 -17.74 -11.83
N CYS A 170 2.16 -19.05 -12.11
CA CYS A 170 1.05 -19.80 -12.70
C CYS A 170 -0.22 -19.71 -11.84
N LEU A 171 -0.12 -19.98 -10.54
CA LEU A 171 -1.25 -19.95 -9.62
C LEU A 171 -1.91 -18.57 -9.57
N VAL A 172 -1.11 -17.50 -9.38
CA VAL A 172 -1.62 -16.13 -9.36
C VAL A 172 -2.36 -15.82 -10.65
N THR A 173 -1.78 -16.18 -11.81
CA THR A 173 -2.40 -15.90 -13.11
C THR A 173 -3.72 -16.66 -13.30
N THR A 174 -3.83 -17.91 -12.81
CA THR A 174 -5.09 -18.68 -12.91
C THR A 174 -6.24 -18.08 -12.11
N ILE A 175 -5.94 -17.45 -10.98
CA ILE A 175 -6.96 -16.87 -10.09
C ILE A 175 -7.43 -15.51 -10.64
N THR A 176 -6.54 -14.74 -11.23
CA THR A 176 -6.83 -13.37 -11.65
C THR A 176 -7.38 -13.28 -13.07
N SER A 177 -7.16 -14.28 -13.92
CA SER A 177 -7.51 -14.22 -15.33
C SER A 177 -7.91 -15.58 -15.92
N SER A 178 -9.20 -15.76 -16.21
CA SER A 178 -9.73 -17.02 -16.74
C SER A 178 -9.38 -17.29 -18.22
N GLY A 179 -8.77 -16.34 -18.94
CA GLY A 179 -8.34 -16.51 -20.34
C GLY A 179 -6.82 -16.39 -20.57
N PRO A 180 -6.19 -15.25 -20.22
CA PRO A 180 -4.73 -15.01 -20.29
C PRO A 180 -3.84 -16.00 -19.51
N SER A 181 -4.39 -16.71 -18.52
CA SER A 181 -3.67 -17.70 -17.71
C SER A 181 -3.02 -18.81 -18.52
N GLN A 182 -3.69 -19.25 -19.58
CA GLN A 182 -3.21 -20.31 -20.46
C GLN A 182 -1.93 -19.92 -21.19
N SER A 183 -1.81 -18.66 -21.62
CA SER A 183 -0.61 -18.16 -22.30
C SER A 183 0.59 -18.08 -21.36
N THR A 184 0.39 -17.58 -20.14
CA THR A 184 1.46 -17.50 -19.13
C THR A 184 1.90 -18.90 -18.69
N ILE A 185 0.96 -19.82 -18.46
CA ILE A 185 1.31 -21.21 -18.10
C ILE A 185 2.05 -21.89 -19.25
N LYS A 186 1.63 -21.68 -20.50
CA LYS A 186 2.35 -22.18 -21.68
C LYS A 186 3.78 -21.61 -21.73
N LEU A 187 3.96 -20.32 -21.49
CA LEU A 187 5.29 -19.69 -21.43
C LEU A 187 6.17 -20.36 -20.36
N VAL A 188 5.66 -20.49 -19.14
CA VAL A 188 6.37 -21.15 -18.03
C VAL A 188 6.74 -22.58 -18.40
N ALA A 189 5.79 -23.34 -18.94
CA ALA A 189 6.00 -24.72 -19.37
C ALA A 189 7.12 -24.85 -20.40
N THR A 190 7.11 -24.00 -21.44
CA THR A 190 8.17 -24.01 -22.47
C THR A 190 9.54 -23.62 -21.90
N ASN A 191 9.58 -22.68 -20.94
CA ASN A 191 10.81 -22.28 -20.29
C ASN A 191 11.37 -23.41 -19.39
N MET A 192 10.51 -24.13 -18.67
CA MET A 192 10.92 -25.32 -17.90
C MET A 192 11.51 -26.41 -18.79
N ILE A 193 10.88 -26.69 -19.94
CA ILE A 193 11.38 -27.66 -20.93
C ILE A 193 12.77 -27.24 -21.45
N ALA A 194 12.93 -25.98 -21.82
CA ALA A 194 14.20 -25.45 -22.33
C ALA A 194 15.34 -25.53 -21.30
N ASN A 195 15.04 -25.43 -20.00
CA ASN A 195 16.01 -25.55 -18.91
C ASN A 195 16.21 -26.99 -18.40
N GLY A 196 15.75 -28.00 -19.14
CA GLY A 196 15.98 -29.42 -18.82
C GLY A 196 14.98 -30.04 -17.84
N LYS A 197 13.95 -29.30 -17.41
CA LYS A 197 12.83 -29.81 -16.59
C LYS A 197 11.67 -30.25 -17.49
N LEU A 198 11.94 -31.25 -18.33
CA LEU A 198 11.01 -31.73 -19.36
C LEU A 198 9.72 -32.25 -18.73
N ALA A 199 9.81 -33.03 -17.65
CA ALA A 199 8.65 -33.65 -17.02
C ALA A 199 7.65 -32.62 -16.48
N GLU A 200 8.13 -31.63 -15.74
CA GLU A 200 7.32 -30.60 -15.11
C GLU A 200 6.69 -29.67 -16.15
N GLY A 201 7.46 -29.26 -17.16
CA GLY A 201 6.95 -28.42 -18.23
C GLY A 201 5.88 -29.13 -19.07
N VAL A 202 6.07 -30.42 -19.38
CA VAL A 202 5.06 -31.18 -20.13
C VAL A 202 3.81 -31.45 -19.28
N GLN A 203 3.94 -31.70 -17.97
CA GLN A 203 2.78 -31.77 -17.07
C GLN A 203 1.95 -30.47 -17.08
N LEU A 204 2.61 -29.31 -17.03
CA LEU A 204 1.93 -28.01 -17.13
C LEU A 204 1.19 -27.86 -18.47
N LEU A 205 1.78 -28.26 -19.60
CA LEU A 205 1.12 -28.27 -20.92
C LEU A 205 -0.12 -29.17 -20.95
N CYS A 206 -0.07 -30.33 -20.29
CA CYS A 206 -1.22 -31.22 -20.18
C CYS A 206 -2.35 -30.62 -19.34
N LEU A 207 -2.04 -29.89 -18.26
CA LEU A 207 -3.03 -29.22 -17.42
C LEU A 207 -3.78 -28.09 -18.15
N ILE A 208 -3.20 -27.55 -19.22
CA ILE A 208 -3.78 -26.47 -20.03
C ILE A 208 -4.34 -26.98 -21.38
N ASP A 209 -4.69 -28.27 -21.45
CA ASP A 209 -5.25 -28.93 -22.65
C ASP A 209 -4.37 -28.80 -23.91
N LYS A 210 -3.05 -28.67 -23.74
CA LYS A 210 -2.05 -28.65 -24.84
C LYS A 210 -1.27 -29.97 -24.91
N ALA A 211 -1.96 -31.09 -24.70
CA ALA A 211 -1.38 -32.44 -24.74
C ALA A 211 -0.66 -32.77 -26.08
N ALA A 212 -1.16 -32.24 -27.20
CA ALA A 212 -0.51 -32.42 -28.50
C ALA A 212 0.87 -31.71 -28.59
N ASP A 213 0.97 -30.49 -28.05
CA ASP A 213 2.26 -29.77 -27.98
C ASP A 213 3.21 -30.50 -27.02
N ALA A 214 2.69 -30.97 -25.88
CA ALA A 214 3.39 -31.82 -24.92
C ALA A 214 4.04 -33.06 -25.56
N CYS A 215 3.27 -33.83 -26.34
CA CYS A 215 3.79 -35.00 -27.06
C CYS A 215 4.91 -34.64 -28.05
N ARG A 216 4.80 -33.52 -28.77
CA ARG A 216 5.86 -33.06 -29.69
C ARG A 216 7.15 -32.73 -28.95
N TYR A 217 7.06 -32.04 -27.80
CA TYR A 217 8.23 -31.76 -26.97
C TYR A 217 8.87 -33.04 -26.43
N LEU A 218 8.08 -34.03 -26.00
CA LEU A 218 8.60 -35.33 -25.58
C LEU A 218 9.30 -36.08 -26.72
N GLN A 219 8.76 -36.04 -27.94
CA GLN A 219 9.41 -36.69 -29.09
C GLN A 219 10.73 -36.01 -29.46
N THR A 220 10.82 -34.69 -29.28
CA THR A 220 12.00 -33.90 -29.66
C THR A 220 13.10 -33.93 -28.60
N TYR A 221 12.73 -33.96 -27.31
CA TYR A 221 13.66 -33.81 -26.18
C TYR A 221 13.71 -35.05 -25.26
N GLY A 222 12.77 -35.98 -25.40
CA GLY A 222 12.54 -37.11 -24.48
C GLY A 222 13.10 -38.45 -24.95
N GLU A 223 13.91 -38.50 -26.02
CA GLU A 223 14.52 -39.75 -26.53
C GLU A 223 15.43 -40.48 -25.50
N GLY A 224 15.61 -39.97 -24.28
CA GLY A 224 16.47 -40.57 -23.25
C GLY A 224 15.85 -40.88 -21.88
N THR A 225 14.55 -40.66 -21.64
CA THR A 225 13.95 -40.87 -20.30
C THR A 225 12.63 -41.62 -20.36
N GLU A 226 12.69 -42.96 -20.40
CA GLU A 226 11.55 -43.83 -20.10
C GLU A 226 11.21 -43.72 -18.60
N GLN A 227 10.37 -42.75 -18.23
CA GLN A 227 9.75 -42.72 -16.90
C GLN A 227 8.42 -43.48 -16.93
N PRO A 228 8.18 -44.43 -16.01
CA PRO A 228 6.92 -45.18 -15.96
C PRO A 228 5.78 -44.26 -15.51
N GLY A 229 4.75 -44.09 -16.35
CA GLY A 229 3.52 -43.33 -16.03
C GLY A 229 3.11 -42.26 -17.05
N TRP A 230 3.92 -42.03 -18.09
CA TRP A 230 3.60 -41.05 -19.13
C TRP A 230 2.52 -41.57 -20.10
N PRO A 231 1.57 -40.72 -20.54
CA PRO A 231 0.60 -41.11 -21.55
C PRO A 231 1.35 -41.53 -22.81
N ARG A 232 1.10 -42.75 -23.28
CA ARG A 232 1.60 -43.19 -24.58
C ARG A 232 0.98 -42.28 -25.63
N CYS A 233 1.78 -41.42 -26.24
CA CYS A 233 1.37 -40.62 -27.38
C CYS A 233 0.99 -41.61 -28.50
N GLY A 234 -0.31 -41.77 -28.74
CA GLY A 234 -0.92 -42.57 -29.79
C GLY A 234 -1.77 -41.69 -30.69
#